data_AF-A0A9Q0L758-F1
#
_entry.id   AF-A0A9Q0L758-F1
#
_cell.length_a   1.000
_cell.length_b   1.000
_cell.length_c   1.000
_cell.angle_alpha   90.00
_cell.angle_beta   90.00
_cell.angle_gamma   90.00
#
_symmetry.space_group_name_H-M   'P 1'
#
loop_
_entity.id
_entity.type
_entity.pdbx_description
1 polymer ?
#
loop_
_entity_poly.entity_id
_entity_poly.type
_entity_poly.pdbx_seq_one_letter_code
_entity_poly.pdbx_strand_id
1 'polypeptide(L)'
;MLSNFNENTKIQPKTITNVFDEENRIEKREEEILEHKRRKRVKTGLPPTSKRILLIWLFYNVENPYPTKEEKEELCQRANITMAQINNFFINSRRRILKPLLGDYHTKELAHQIKTRKRKKVPMDQIDFETSPVLSNN
;
A
#
# COMPACT_ATOMS: atom_id res chain seq x y z
N MET A 1 -14.06 64.94 -14.99
CA MET A 1 -14.31 63.57 -14.50
C MET A 1 -13.06 62.76 -14.75
N LEU A 2 -12.46 62.24 -13.66
CA LEU A 2 -11.18 61.54 -13.60
C LEU A 2 -11.25 60.13 -14.20
N SER A 3 -10.16 59.72 -14.88
CA SER A 3 -9.52 58.40 -14.87
C SER A 3 -8.38 58.46 -15.92
N ASN A 4 -7.08 58.58 -15.58
CA ASN A 4 -6.22 57.75 -14.72
C ASN A 4 -6.67 56.29 -14.80
N PHE A 5 -5.94 55.35 -15.40
CA PHE A 5 -4.57 54.98 -15.04
C PHE A 5 -3.96 54.05 -16.11
N ASN A 6 -2.64 54.11 -16.24
CA ASN A 6 -1.80 53.30 -17.13
C ASN A 6 -1.60 51.89 -16.56
N GLU A 7 -1.97 50.85 -17.31
CA GLU A 7 -1.42 49.50 -17.10
C GLU A 7 -1.13 48.83 -18.44
N ASN A 8 0.00 49.21 -19.04
CA ASN A 8 0.85 48.23 -19.72
C ASN A 8 1.05 47.05 -18.75
N THR A 9 0.23 46.01 -18.87
CA THR A 9 0.51 44.70 -18.27
C THR A 9 1.68 44.12 -19.05
N LYS A 10 2.87 44.56 -18.61
CA LYS A 10 4.15 43.97 -18.96
C LYS A 10 4.06 42.50 -18.54
N ILE A 11 3.61 41.64 -19.44
CA ILE A 11 3.87 40.22 -19.36
C ILE A 11 5.38 40.12 -19.51
N GLN A 12 6.06 40.15 -18.38
CA GLN A 12 7.46 39.80 -18.30
C GLN A 12 7.54 38.37 -18.88
N PRO A 13 8.31 38.13 -19.96
CA PRO A 13 8.53 36.76 -20.41
C PRO A 13 9.08 35.99 -19.20
N LYS A 14 8.46 34.87 -18.84
CA LYS A 14 9.06 33.97 -17.84
C LYS A 14 10.41 33.57 -18.41
N THR A 15 11.46 34.18 -17.88
CA THR A 15 12.84 33.94 -18.29
C THR A 15 13.11 32.44 -18.20
N ILE A 16 13.75 31.88 -19.23
CA ILE A 16 14.16 30.46 -19.37
C ILE A 16 15.05 29.98 -18.19
N THR A 17 15.51 30.90 -17.35
CA THR A 17 16.33 30.63 -16.15
C THR A 17 15.62 29.86 -15.03
N ASN A 18 14.30 29.69 -15.08
CA ASN A 18 13.54 29.00 -14.02
C ASN A 18 13.28 27.50 -14.28
N VAL A 19 13.66 26.95 -15.45
CA VAL A 19 13.49 25.51 -15.73
C VAL A 19 14.60 24.72 -15.06
N PHE A 20 15.83 25.21 -15.11
CA PHE A 20 17.00 24.57 -14.51
C PHE A 20 16.88 24.46 -12.98
N ASP A 21 16.33 25.49 -12.33
CA ASP A 21 16.10 25.47 -10.88
C ASP A 21 14.94 24.54 -10.47
N GLU A 22 13.93 24.35 -11.32
CA GLU A 22 12.85 23.39 -11.06
C GLU A 22 13.23 21.94 -11.40
N GLU A 23 14.01 21.69 -12.46
CA GLU A 23 14.57 20.37 -12.77
C GLU A 23 15.45 19.86 -11.63
N ASN A 24 16.35 20.71 -11.11
CA ASN A 24 17.17 20.39 -9.94
C ASN A 24 16.32 20.13 -8.67
N ARG A 25 15.18 20.82 -8.51
CA ARG A 25 14.24 20.59 -7.40
C ARG A 25 13.47 19.28 -7.53
N ILE A 26 13.11 18.90 -8.75
CA ILE A 26 12.41 17.64 -9.04
C ILE A 26 13.37 16.47 -8.83
N GLU A 27 14.58 16.52 -9.38
CA GLU A 27 15.60 15.48 -9.19
C GLU A 27 15.92 15.26 -7.71
N LYS A 28 16.08 16.35 -6.95
CA LYS A 28 16.30 16.27 -5.50
C LYS A 28 15.12 15.60 -4.76
N ARG A 29 13.88 15.93 -5.12
CA ARG A 29 12.70 15.26 -4.54
C ARG A 29 12.63 13.78 -4.93
N GLU A 30 12.99 13.43 -6.16
CA GLU A 30 13.00 12.04 -6.63
C GLU A 30 14.06 11.22 -5.89
N GLU A 31 15.24 11.77 -5.65
CA GLU A 31 16.29 11.17 -4.83
C GLU A 31 15.83 10.98 -3.38
N GLU A 32 15.20 11.99 -2.77
CA GLU A 32 14.62 11.89 -1.42
C GLU A 32 13.55 10.79 -1.33
N ILE A 33 12.67 10.70 -2.33
CA ILE A 33 11.65 9.65 -2.45
C ILE A 33 12.31 8.28 -2.60
N LEU A 34 13.34 8.17 -3.44
CA LEU A 34 14.06 6.93 -3.71
C LEU A 34 14.82 6.45 -2.47
N GLU A 35 15.48 7.35 -1.76
CA GLU A 35 16.20 7.06 -0.52
C GLU A 35 15.23 6.65 0.59
N HIS A 36 14.06 7.30 0.71
CA HIS A 36 12.99 6.85 1.62
C HIS A 36 12.49 5.45 1.27
N LYS A 37 12.33 5.14 -0.02
CA LYS A 37 11.99 3.78 -0.49
C LYS A 37 13.11 2.78 -0.20
N ARG A 38 14.38 3.17 -0.31
CA ARG A 38 15.56 2.33 -0.06
C ARG A 38 15.69 2.00 1.43
N ARG A 39 15.53 3.00 2.31
CA ARG A 39 15.45 2.82 3.77
C ARG A 39 14.30 1.90 4.19
N LYS A 40 13.15 2.01 3.51
CA LYS A 40 12.02 1.09 3.73
C LYS A 40 12.34 -0.33 3.28
N ARG A 41 13.03 -0.52 2.15
CA ARG A 41 13.38 -1.84 1.58
C ARG A 41 14.36 -2.62 2.45
N VAL A 42 15.35 -1.97 3.08
CA VAL A 42 16.35 -2.63 3.94
C VAL A 42 15.73 -3.24 5.21
N LYS A 43 14.55 -2.78 5.66
CA LYS A 43 13.83 -3.30 6.83
C LYS A 43 12.80 -4.41 6.54
N THR A 44 12.70 -4.92 5.31
CA THR A 44 11.53 -5.69 4.86
C THR A 44 11.48 -7.17 5.28
N GLY A 45 12.08 -7.55 6.40
CA GLY A 45 11.98 -8.92 6.91
C GLY A 45 12.29 -9.02 8.40
N LEU A 46 11.59 -9.94 9.09
CA LEU A 46 12.01 -10.37 10.42
C LEU A 46 13.31 -11.17 10.30
N PRO A 47 14.23 -11.07 11.29
CA PRO A 47 15.40 -11.93 11.35
C PRO A 47 15.02 -13.41 11.20
N PRO A 48 15.83 -14.25 10.53
CA PRO A 48 15.52 -15.67 10.33
C PRO A 48 15.25 -16.41 11.64
N THR A 49 16.02 -16.13 12.69
CA THR A 49 15.85 -16.69 14.03
C THR A 49 14.50 -16.33 14.63
N SER A 50 14.11 -15.05 14.58
CA SER A 50 12.80 -14.59 15.02
C SER A 50 11.68 -15.30 14.25
N LYS A 51 11.80 -15.36 12.92
CA LYS A 51 10.81 -16.04 12.07
C LYS A 51 10.66 -17.52 12.43
N ARG A 52 11.76 -18.22 12.72
CA ARG A 52 11.74 -19.64 13.11
C ARG A 52 10.94 -19.87 14.39
N ILE A 53 11.17 -19.06 15.42
CA ILE A 53 10.43 -19.15 16.69
C ILE A 53 8.92 -19.01 16.46
N LEU A 54 8.51 -18.02 15.66
CA LEU A 54 7.09 -17.78 15.38
C LEU A 54 6.45 -18.87 14.52
N LEU A 55 7.20 -19.45 13.58
CA LEU A 55 6.73 -20.57 12.77
C LEU A 55 6.51 -21.83 13.62
N ILE A 56 7.41 -22.11 14.57
CA ILE A 56 7.26 -23.24 15.49
C ILE A 56 5.95 -23.10 16.26
N TRP A 57 5.70 -21.94 16.88
CA TRP A 57 4.45 -21.70 17.60
C TRP A 57 3.23 -21.83 16.67
N LEU A 58 3.30 -21.28 15.46
CA LEU A 58 2.20 -21.33 14.49
C LEU A 58 1.81 -22.76 14.09
N PHE A 59 2.80 -23.62 13.86
CA PHE A 59 2.54 -25.00 13.47
C PHE A 59 2.07 -25.87 14.64
N TYR A 60 2.56 -25.59 15.86
CA TYR A 60 2.05 -26.24 17.06
C TYR A 60 0.58 -25.89 17.33
N ASN A 61 0.18 -24.65 17.00
CA ASN A 61 -1.18 -24.14 17.20
C ASN A 61 -1.98 -24.05 15.89
N VAL A 62 -1.83 -25.04 14.99
CA VAL A 62 -2.48 -25.00 13.68
C VAL A 62 -4.02 -24.98 13.75
N GLU A 63 -4.59 -25.63 14.78
CA GLU A 63 -6.04 -25.69 15.02
C GLU A 63 -6.60 -24.33 15.47
N ASN A 64 -5.89 -23.64 16.36
CA ASN A 64 -6.23 -22.31 16.83
C ASN A 64 -5.03 -21.35 16.74
N PRO A 65 -4.72 -20.82 15.54
CA PRO A 65 -3.50 -20.05 15.30
C PRO A 65 -3.60 -18.59 15.77
N TYR A 66 -4.28 -18.35 16.90
CA TYR A 66 -4.55 -17.03 17.47
C TYR A 66 -3.92 -16.94 18.86
N PRO A 67 -2.66 -16.46 18.95
CA PRO A 67 -1.99 -16.37 20.24
C PRO A 67 -2.71 -15.39 21.16
N THR A 68 -2.81 -15.74 22.44
CA THR A 68 -3.33 -14.86 23.50
C THR A 68 -2.40 -13.66 23.72
N LYS A 69 -2.81 -12.73 24.59
CA LYS A 69 -1.96 -11.59 24.93
C LYS A 69 -0.66 -12.04 25.60
N GLU A 70 -0.73 -12.97 26.56
CA GLU A 70 0.47 -13.46 27.24
C GLU A 70 1.41 -14.20 26.28
N GLU A 71 0.86 -15.05 25.41
CA GLU A 71 1.68 -15.77 24.42
C GLU A 71 2.39 -14.80 23.45
N LYS A 72 1.72 -13.74 23.04
CA LYS A 72 2.36 -12.71 22.21
C LYS A 72 3.49 -12.00 22.95
N GLU A 73 3.33 -11.72 24.24
CA GLU A 73 4.38 -11.09 25.06
C GLU A 73 5.59 -12.02 25.19
N GLU A 74 5.38 -13.30 25.46
CA GLU A 74 6.43 -14.31 25.52
C GLU A 74 7.17 -14.44 24.16
N LEU A 75 6.42 -14.45 23.05
CA LEU A 75 6.99 -14.49 21.71
C LEU A 75 7.76 -13.22 21.36
N CYS A 76 7.32 -12.04 21.82
CA CYS A 76 8.08 -10.79 21.66
C CYS A 76 9.46 -10.91 22.32
N GLN A 77 9.49 -11.41 23.56
CA GLN A 77 10.73 -11.58 24.32
C GLN A 77 11.65 -12.61 23.67
N ARG A 78 11.13 -13.80 23.33
CA ARG A 78 11.94 -14.86 22.69
C ARG A 78 12.46 -14.48 21.31
N ALA A 79 11.63 -13.87 20.48
CA ALA A 79 11.99 -13.52 19.11
C ALA A 79 12.70 -12.16 19.01
N ASN A 80 12.82 -11.42 20.12
CA ASN A 80 13.37 -10.07 20.22
C ASN A 80 12.80 -9.11 19.15
N ILE A 81 11.47 -9.03 19.08
CA ILE A 81 10.74 -8.17 18.15
C ILE A 81 9.54 -7.53 18.84
N THR A 82 9.02 -6.47 18.23
CA THR A 82 7.90 -5.71 18.80
C THR A 82 6.57 -6.46 18.67
N MET A 83 5.64 -6.14 19.57
CA MET A 83 4.25 -6.63 19.54
C MET A 83 3.56 -6.36 18.18
N ALA A 84 3.81 -5.21 17.58
CA ALA A 84 3.28 -4.88 16.25
C ALA A 84 3.81 -5.84 15.17
N GLN A 85 5.09 -6.22 15.24
CA GLN A 85 5.68 -7.20 14.32
C GLN A 85 5.09 -8.59 14.52
N ILE A 86 4.85 -9.02 15.77
CA ILE A 86 4.15 -10.27 16.10
C ILE A 86 2.74 -10.28 15.49
N ASN A 87 1.95 -9.23 15.73
CA ASN A 87 0.59 -9.13 15.19
C ASN A 87 0.57 -9.21 13.66
N ASN A 88 1.46 -8.46 13.00
CA ASN A 88 1.58 -8.47 11.55
C ASN A 88 2.04 -9.84 11.01
N PHE A 89 2.98 -10.49 11.71
CA PHE A 89 3.42 -11.83 11.35
C PHE A 89 2.26 -12.82 11.40
N PHE A 90 1.52 -12.90 12.50
CA PHE A 90 0.44 -13.89 12.63
C PHE A 90 -0.72 -13.65 11.67
N ILE A 91 -1.09 -12.39 11.41
CA ILE A 91 -2.10 -12.06 10.40
C ILE A 91 -1.64 -12.56 9.01
N ASN A 92 -0.40 -12.28 8.64
CA ASN A 92 0.11 -12.62 7.32
C ASN A 92 0.35 -14.12 7.16
N SER A 93 0.96 -14.75 8.16
CA SER A 93 1.31 -16.17 8.15
C SER A 93 0.06 -17.06 8.13
N ARG A 94 -0.99 -16.75 8.92
CA ARG A 94 -2.27 -17.47 8.80
C ARG A 94 -2.85 -17.39 7.39
N ARG A 95 -2.85 -16.21 6.77
CA ARG A 95 -3.45 -16.01 5.43
C ARG A 95 -2.65 -16.65 4.30
N ARG A 96 -1.33 -16.72 4.42
CA ARG A 96 -0.44 -17.21 3.35
C ARG A 96 0.02 -18.65 3.53
N ILE A 97 0.11 -19.12 4.76
CA ILE A 97 0.60 -20.47 5.09
C ILE A 97 -0.60 -21.34 5.41
N LEU A 98 -1.35 -21.00 6.46
CA LEU A 98 -2.43 -21.88 6.94
C LEU A 98 -3.64 -21.89 5.99
N LYS A 99 -4.13 -20.74 5.54
CA LYS A 99 -5.34 -20.68 4.71
C LYS A 99 -5.25 -21.51 3.42
N PRO A 100 -4.12 -21.53 2.66
CA PRO A 100 -3.98 -22.45 1.54
C PRO A 100 -3.91 -23.92 1.98
N LEU A 101 -3.22 -24.24 3.07
CA LEU A 101 -3.03 -25.61 3.56
C LEU A 101 -4.32 -26.24 4.11
N LEU A 102 -5.16 -25.46 4.77
CA LEU A 102 -6.48 -25.87 5.27
C LEU A 102 -7.59 -25.71 4.20
N GLY A 103 -7.24 -25.24 3.01
CA GLY A 103 -8.13 -24.50 2.10
C GLY A 103 -8.56 -25.19 0.82
N ASP A 104 -8.29 -26.48 0.60
CA ASP A 104 -8.90 -27.20 -0.53
C ASP A 104 -10.43 -27.30 -0.44
N TYR A 105 -11.05 -26.97 0.70
CA TYR A 105 -12.51 -27.02 0.87
C TYR A 105 -13.26 -25.67 0.72
N HIS A 106 -12.60 -24.50 0.69
CA HIS A 106 -13.33 -23.21 0.69
C HIS A 106 -12.77 -22.12 -0.25
N THR A 107 -11.64 -22.33 -0.91
CA THR A 107 -10.92 -21.25 -1.61
C THR A 107 -11.26 -21.06 -3.08
N LYS A 108 -11.94 -22.01 -3.75
CA LYS A 108 -12.40 -21.83 -5.14
C LYS A 108 -13.38 -20.65 -5.28
N GLU A 109 -14.27 -20.48 -4.29
CA GLU A 109 -15.29 -19.41 -4.22
C GLU A 109 -14.66 -18.00 -4.14
N LEU A 110 -13.67 -17.82 -3.25
CA LEU A 110 -13.09 -16.51 -2.97
C LEU A 110 -12.04 -16.10 -4.03
N ALA A 111 -11.36 -17.06 -4.64
CA ALA A 111 -10.42 -16.80 -5.73
C ALA A 111 -11.14 -16.26 -6.98
N HIS A 112 -12.36 -16.74 -7.26
CA HIS A 112 -13.21 -16.20 -8.33
C HIS A 112 -13.64 -14.75 -8.04
N GLN A 113 -14.00 -14.42 -6.79
CA GLN A 113 -14.43 -13.07 -6.40
C GLN A 113 -13.30 -12.02 -6.32
N ILE A 114 -12.04 -12.42 -6.10
CA ILE A 114 -10.90 -11.48 -6.07
C ILE A 114 -10.39 -11.17 -7.49
N LYS A 115 -10.49 -12.14 -8.41
CA LYS A 115 -10.10 -11.95 -9.83
C LYS A 115 -11.00 -10.94 -10.55
N THR A 116 -12.28 -10.85 -10.16
CA THR A 116 -13.24 -9.86 -10.68
C THR A 116 -13.06 -8.46 -10.09
N ARG A 117 -12.59 -8.33 -8.85
CA ARG A 117 -12.44 -7.02 -8.16
C ARG A 117 -11.17 -6.24 -8.47
N LYS A 118 -10.11 -6.88 -9.00
CA LYS A 118 -8.83 -6.21 -9.29
C LYS A 118 -8.64 -5.73 -10.74
N ARG A 119 -9.64 -5.91 -11.62
CA ARG A 119 -9.57 -5.49 -13.03
C ARG A 119 -10.71 -4.55 -13.42
N LYS A 120 -10.86 -3.40 -12.77
CA LYS A 120 -11.43 -2.18 -13.39
C LYS A 120 -10.83 -0.94 -12.70
N LYS A 121 -9.64 -0.52 -13.14
CA LYS A 121 -9.36 0.92 -13.21
C LYS A 121 -9.90 1.34 -14.57
N VAL A 122 -11.07 1.96 -14.58
CA VAL A 122 -11.51 2.69 -15.77
C VAL A 122 -10.62 3.94 -15.83
N PRO A 123 -9.87 4.18 -16.92
CA PRO A 123 -9.11 5.41 -17.10
C PRO A 123 -10.06 6.61 -16.98
N MET A 124 -9.62 7.70 -16.34
CA MET A 124 -10.45 8.88 -16.06
C MET A 124 -10.74 9.73 -17.31
N ASP A 125 -10.25 9.30 -18.47
CA ASP A 125 -10.16 10.11 -19.69
C ASP A 125 -11.30 9.79 -20.68
N GLN A 126 -12.31 9.00 -20.27
CA GLN A 126 -13.42 8.56 -21.13
C GLN A 126 -14.79 8.62 -20.42
N ILE A 127 -15.12 9.74 -19.78
CA ILE A 127 -16.51 10.02 -19.40
C ILE A 127 -17.13 10.83 -20.55
N ASP A 128 -17.59 10.14 -21.58
CA ASP A 128 -18.44 10.74 -22.62
C ASP A 128 -19.84 10.90 -22.04
N PHE A 129 -20.25 12.15 -21.79
CA PHE A 129 -21.50 12.51 -21.13
C PHE A 129 -22.73 12.41 -22.07
N GLU A 130 -22.81 11.41 -22.95
CA GLU A 130 -23.86 11.41 -23.98
C GLU A 130 -24.56 10.07 -24.29
N THR A 131 -24.35 9.02 -23.50
CA THR A 131 -25.15 7.78 -23.67
C THR A 131 -25.71 7.26 -22.35
N SER A 132 -26.78 7.90 -21.87
CA SER A 132 -27.70 7.29 -20.92
C SER A 132 -28.81 6.56 -21.68
N PRO A 133 -28.89 5.22 -21.66
CA PRO A 133 -30.07 4.51 -22.12
C PRO A 133 -31.12 4.55 -21.00
N VAL A 134 -32.22 5.25 -21.26
CA VAL A 134 -33.43 5.18 -20.45
C VAL A 134 -34.02 3.79 -20.62
N LEU A 135 -34.15 3.03 -19.53
CA LEU A 135 -34.99 1.83 -19.45
C LEU A 135 -35.75 1.92 -18.11
N SER A 136 -36.96 2.45 -18.14
CA SER A 136 -38.22 1.69 -18.23
C SER A 136 -38.34 0.63 -17.14
N ASN A 137 -39.03 1.00 -16.06
CA ASN A 137 -39.50 0.07 -15.03
C ASN A 137 -40.63 -0.80 -15.61
N ASN A 138 -40.53 -2.10 -15.39
CA ASN A 138 -41.68 -3.00 -15.31
C ASN A 138 -41.92 -3.29 -13.83
#